data_AF-A0AAE8X6H1-F1
#
_entry.id   AF-A0AAE8X6H1-F1
#
_cell.length_a   1.000
_cell.length_b   1.000
_cell.length_c   1.000
_cell.angle_alpha   90.00
_cell.angle_beta   90.00
_cell.angle_gamma   90.00
#
_symmetry.space_group_name_H-M   'P 1'
#
loop_
_entity.id
_entity.type
_entity.pdbx_description
1 polymer ?
#
loop_
_entity_poly.entity_id
_entity_poly.type
_entity_poly.pdbx_seq_one_letter_code
_entity_poly.pdbx_strand_id
1 'polypeptide(L)'
;MTRFIRLAAVMMALLLAGCSHTTNRDDARPQAWLQPGTRVTLPPPGITPAIRAQQLLTGSFKGQTQSLLVMLNADGNKVTLAGLSSVGIRLFLATYDDTGIHTEQSVVMPQLPPASQVLADVMLSHWPLSAWQPQLPKGWTLNDTDTRRELRNPDGKLVTEIAYLNRNGRREPISIVQHAFHYHITIQYLGD
;
A
#
# COMPACT_ATOMS: atom_id res chain seq x y z
N MET A 1 -10.44 40.94 -47.50
CA MET A 1 -9.35 40.65 -46.53
C MET A 1 -9.85 40.39 -45.10
N THR A 2 -10.85 41.10 -44.58
CA THR A 2 -11.34 40.93 -43.18
C THR A 2 -12.05 39.60 -42.87
N ARG A 3 -12.71 38.94 -43.84
CA ARG A 3 -13.36 37.62 -43.62
C ARG A 3 -12.36 36.46 -43.49
N PHE A 4 -11.24 36.50 -44.21
CA PHE A 4 -10.18 35.50 -44.12
C PHE A 4 -9.44 35.56 -42.78
N ILE A 5 -9.21 36.77 -42.25
CA ILE A 5 -8.59 36.97 -40.93
C ILE A 5 -9.47 36.42 -39.80
N ARG A 6 -10.79 36.56 -39.90
CA ARG A 6 -11.74 36.01 -38.92
C ARG A 6 -11.77 34.47 -38.95
N LEU A 7 -11.69 33.85 -40.13
CA LEU A 7 -11.67 32.40 -40.25
C LEU A 7 -10.37 31.79 -39.70
N ALA A 8 -9.23 32.45 -39.95
CA ALA A 8 -7.95 32.07 -39.40
C ALA A 8 -7.91 32.18 -37.87
N ALA A 9 -8.52 33.23 -37.30
CA ALA A 9 -8.59 33.42 -35.85
C ALA A 9 -9.46 32.35 -35.16
N VAL A 10 -10.57 31.94 -35.76
CA VAL A 10 -11.43 30.86 -35.22
C VAL A 10 -10.71 29.51 -35.29
N MET A 11 -10.00 29.22 -36.38
CA MET A 11 -9.26 27.98 -36.53
C MET A 11 -8.06 27.87 -35.56
N MET A 12 -7.43 29.01 -35.23
CA MET A 12 -6.37 29.06 -34.23
C MET A 12 -6.90 28.82 -32.80
N ALA A 13 -8.11 29.29 -32.48
CA ALA A 13 -8.73 29.07 -31.16
C ALA A 13 -9.14 27.60 -30.91
N LEU A 14 -9.51 26.85 -31.97
CA LEU A 14 -9.82 25.42 -31.88
C LEU A 14 -8.58 24.54 -31.67
N LEU A 15 -7.39 25.00 -32.06
CA LEU A 15 -6.13 24.27 -31.88
C LEU A 15 -5.58 24.36 -30.44
N LEU A 16 -6.09 25.27 -29.60
CA LEU A 16 -5.72 25.37 -28.17
C LEU A 16 -6.54 24.44 -27.26
N ALA A 17 -7.51 23.69 -27.80
CA ALA A 17 -8.36 22.76 -27.03
C ALA A 17 -7.87 21.30 -27.01
N GLY A 18 -6.62 21.03 -27.44
CA GLY A 18 -5.94 19.74 -27.22
C GLY A 18 -4.70 19.97 -26.34
N CYS A 19 -4.47 19.32 -25.21
CA CYS A 19 -5.00 18.06 -24.69
C CYS A 19 -5.07 18.18 -23.16
N SER A 20 -6.25 18.04 -22.53
CA SER A 20 -6.26 17.48 -21.18
C SER A 20 -6.10 15.96 -21.32
N HIS A 21 -4.90 15.53 -21.67
CA HIS A 21 -4.55 14.12 -21.56
C HIS A 21 -4.42 13.86 -20.05
N THR A 22 -5.56 13.61 -19.40
CA THR A 22 -5.62 13.01 -18.06
C THR A 22 -4.87 11.70 -18.18
N THR A 23 -3.58 11.72 -17.82
CA THR A 23 -2.84 10.50 -17.59
C THR A 23 -3.66 9.71 -16.57
N ASN A 24 -4.10 8.53 -16.98
CA ASN A 24 -4.90 7.67 -16.13
C ASN A 24 -4.02 7.29 -14.94
N ARG A 25 -4.16 8.02 -13.82
CA ARG A 25 -3.35 7.82 -12.60
C ARG A 25 -3.40 6.38 -12.10
N ASP A 26 -4.41 5.62 -12.52
CA ASP A 26 -4.59 4.22 -12.18
C ASP A 26 -3.54 3.28 -12.79
N ASP A 27 -2.96 3.62 -13.94
CA ASP A 27 -1.97 2.75 -14.60
C ASP A 27 -0.63 2.69 -13.86
N ALA A 28 -0.33 3.71 -13.05
CA ALA A 28 0.89 3.77 -12.22
C ALA A 28 0.71 3.15 -10.83
N ARG A 29 -0.53 2.81 -10.42
CA ARG A 29 -0.78 2.31 -9.06
C ARG A 29 -0.31 0.85 -8.94
N PRO A 30 0.51 0.53 -7.93
CA PRO A 30 1.02 -0.82 -7.74
C PRO A 30 -0.12 -1.80 -7.49
N GLN A 31 0.08 -3.05 -7.92
CA GLN A 31 -0.83 -4.16 -7.65
C GLN A 31 -0.20 -5.15 -6.68
N ALA A 32 -1.05 -5.74 -5.84
CA ALA A 32 -0.70 -6.81 -4.93
C ALA A 32 -1.67 -7.97 -5.03
N TRP A 33 -1.27 -9.13 -4.54
CA TRP A 33 -2.14 -10.30 -4.52
C TRP A 33 -2.91 -10.34 -3.20
N LEU A 34 -4.22 -10.51 -3.28
CA LEU A 34 -5.05 -10.81 -2.11
C LEU A 34 -5.00 -12.31 -1.79
N GLN A 35 -5.06 -13.12 -2.85
CA GLN A 35 -4.94 -14.57 -2.82
C GLN A 35 -4.38 -15.03 -4.17
N PRO A 36 -3.93 -16.29 -4.31
CA PRO A 36 -3.54 -16.83 -5.61
C PRO A 36 -4.64 -16.60 -6.66
N GLY A 37 -4.30 -15.95 -7.77
CA GLY A 37 -5.23 -15.68 -8.87
C GLY A 37 -6.10 -14.41 -8.71
N THR A 38 -6.00 -13.67 -7.61
CA THR A 38 -6.75 -12.42 -7.43
C THR A 38 -5.84 -11.27 -7.00
N ARG A 39 -5.79 -10.23 -7.83
CA ARG A 39 -5.04 -9.00 -7.57
C ARG A 39 -5.94 -7.87 -7.13
N VAL A 40 -5.35 -6.90 -6.45
CA VAL A 40 -5.93 -5.62 -6.08
C VAL A 40 -4.98 -4.51 -6.49
N THR A 41 -5.53 -3.39 -6.96
CA THR A 41 -4.76 -2.14 -7.13
C THR A 41 -4.70 -1.45 -5.78
N LEU A 42 -3.51 -1.03 -5.33
CA LEU A 42 -3.39 -0.37 -4.05
C LEU A 42 -4.12 0.99 -4.05
N PRO A 43 -4.70 1.41 -2.91
CA PRO A 43 -5.23 2.77 -2.76
C PRO A 43 -4.13 3.82 -3.01
N PRO A 44 -4.50 5.09 -3.24
CA PRO A 44 -3.52 6.18 -3.29
C PRO A 44 -2.63 6.24 -2.03
N PRO A 45 -1.37 6.71 -2.16
CA PRO A 45 -0.36 6.67 -1.10
C PRO A 45 -0.60 7.64 0.05
N GLY A 46 -1.56 8.56 -0.06
CA GLY A 46 -1.83 9.57 0.95
C GLY A 46 -2.59 9.03 2.15
N ILE A 47 -2.17 9.39 3.37
CA ILE A 47 -2.87 9.14 4.63
C ILE A 47 -2.82 10.37 5.55
N THR A 48 -3.87 10.56 6.35
CA THR A 48 -3.92 11.58 7.40
C THR A 48 -4.65 11.01 8.63
N PRO A 49 -4.11 11.17 9.85
CA PRO A 49 -2.86 11.85 10.19
C PRO A 49 -1.62 11.10 9.67
N ALA A 50 -0.50 11.81 9.56
CA ALA A 50 0.77 11.20 9.15
C ALA A 50 1.21 10.13 10.16
N ILE A 51 1.78 9.05 9.65
CA ILE A 51 2.28 7.92 10.43
C ILE A 51 3.80 7.94 10.37
N ARG A 52 4.44 7.91 11.53
CA ARG A 52 5.87 7.65 11.67
C ARG A 52 6.03 6.58 12.73
N ALA A 53 6.63 5.46 12.36
CA ALA A 53 6.82 4.33 13.25
C ALA A 53 8.16 3.66 12.98
N GLN A 54 8.85 3.32 14.06
CA GLN A 54 9.95 2.38 14.03
C GLN A 54 9.46 1.10 14.71
N GLN A 55 9.57 -0.03 14.02
CA GLN A 55 8.96 -1.28 14.46
C GLN A 55 9.83 -2.48 14.11
N LEU A 56 9.90 -3.45 15.01
CA LEU A 56 10.43 -4.77 14.72
C LEU A 56 9.30 -5.61 14.13
N LEU A 57 9.47 -6.06 12.88
CA LEU A 57 8.59 -7.02 12.24
C LEU A 57 9.19 -8.39 12.35
N THR A 58 8.43 -9.35 12.86
CA THR A 58 8.83 -10.76 12.88
C THR A 58 7.87 -11.54 12.00
N GLY A 59 8.35 -11.93 10.83
CA GLY A 59 7.61 -12.73 9.87
C GLY A 59 7.90 -14.21 10.06
N SER A 60 6.87 -15.04 9.96
CA SER A 60 6.98 -16.50 9.94
C SER A 60 6.34 -17.06 8.67
N PHE A 61 7.08 -17.92 7.96
CA PHE A 61 6.62 -18.56 6.74
C PHE A 61 7.28 -19.94 6.60
N LYS A 62 6.48 -20.98 6.35
CA LYS A 62 6.96 -22.39 6.22
C LYS A 62 7.88 -22.84 7.36
N GLY A 63 7.58 -22.42 8.59
CA GLY A 63 8.36 -22.77 9.79
C GLY A 63 9.66 -21.99 9.97
N GLN A 64 10.01 -21.08 9.05
CA GLN A 64 11.12 -20.16 9.19
C GLN A 64 10.63 -18.83 9.75
N THR A 65 11.36 -18.31 10.73
CA THR A 65 11.05 -17.01 11.35
C THR A 65 12.21 -16.05 11.11
N GLN A 66 11.90 -14.86 10.61
CA GLN A 66 12.86 -13.80 10.36
C GLN A 66 12.36 -12.49 10.93
N SER A 67 13.23 -11.81 11.67
CA SER A 67 12.97 -10.46 12.17
C SER A 67 13.69 -9.41 11.34
N LEU A 68 13.05 -8.25 11.19
CA LEU A 68 13.53 -7.09 10.45
C LEU A 68 13.11 -5.81 11.18
N LEU A 69 14.04 -4.87 11.31
CA LEU A 69 13.70 -3.53 11.78
C LEU A 69 13.14 -2.72 10.60
N VAL A 70 11.94 -2.15 10.76
CA VAL A 70 11.25 -1.38 9.72
C VAL A 70 10.98 0.03 10.19
N MET A 71 11.32 1.00 9.35
CA MET A 71 10.92 2.39 9.49
C MET A 71 9.78 2.67 8.50
N LEU A 72 8.59 2.96 9.04
CA LEU A 72 7.43 3.40 8.27
C LEU A 72 7.28 4.91 8.41
N ASN A 73 7.24 5.60 7.28
CA ASN A 73 6.81 6.99 7.20
C ASN A 73 5.71 7.09 6.15
N ALA A 74 4.56 7.63 6.51
CA ALA A 74 3.47 7.88 5.58
C ALA A 74 2.84 9.24 5.88
N ASP A 75 2.58 10.02 4.84
CA ASP A 75 1.92 11.32 4.94
C ASP A 75 0.87 11.47 3.84
N GLY A 76 0.38 12.69 3.60
CA GLY A 76 -0.64 12.94 2.59
C GLY A 76 -0.20 12.67 1.14
N ASN A 77 1.10 12.47 0.89
CA ASN A 77 1.66 12.37 -0.45
C ASN A 77 2.31 11.01 -0.73
N LYS A 78 2.99 10.42 0.26
CA LYS A 78 3.78 9.21 0.03
C LYS A 78 3.83 8.26 1.22
N VAL A 79 4.19 7.01 0.92
CA VAL A 79 4.56 5.98 1.89
C VAL A 79 6.01 5.58 1.65
N THR A 80 6.80 5.50 2.71
CA THR A 80 8.18 5.04 2.68
C THR A 80 8.39 3.94 3.73
N LEU A 81 8.93 2.82 3.28
CA LEU A 81 9.28 1.65 4.09
C LEU A 81 10.77 1.36 3.91
N ALA A 82 11.56 1.53 4.97
CA ALA A 82 12.95 1.11 5.00
C ALA A 82 13.11 -0.12 5.89
N GLY A 83 13.62 -1.21 5.32
CA GLY A 83 13.92 -2.44 6.04
C GLY A 83 15.40 -2.56 6.35
N LEU A 84 15.74 -2.75 7.63
CA LEU A 84 17.09 -2.88 8.14
C LEU A 84 17.29 -4.25 8.80
N SER A 85 18.44 -4.88 8.57
CA SER A 85 18.86 -6.07 9.32
C SER A 85 19.09 -5.75 10.80
N SER A 86 19.21 -6.79 11.63
CA SER A 86 19.54 -6.65 13.06
C SER A 86 20.87 -5.95 13.34
N VAL A 87 21.77 -5.90 12.35
CA VAL A 87 23.07 -5.20 12.44
C VAL A 87 23.06 -3.83 11.76
N GLY A 88 21.89 -3.32 11.35
CA GLY A 88 21.72 -1.97 10.80
C GLY A 88 21.96 -1.82 9.30
N ILE A 89 22.14 -2.92 8.56
CA ILE A 89 22.30 -2.89 7.11
C ILE A 89 20.95 -2.66 6.45
N ARG A 90 20.85 -1.67 5.55
CA ARG A 90 19.65 -1.46 4.74
C ARG A 90 19.48 -2.60 3.76
N LEU A 91 18.40 -3.37 3.91
CA LEU A 91 18.06 -4.49 3.03
C LEU A 91 17.21 -4.00 1.85
N PHE A 92 16.24 -3.13 2.13
CA PHE A 92 15.42 -2.50 1.10
C PHE A 92 14.95 -1.10 1.49
N LEU A 93 14.60 -0.33 0.47
CA LEU A 93 13.79 0.88 0.56
C LEU A 93 12.65 0.76 -0.46
N ALA A 94 11.41 0.93 -0.01
CA ALA A 94 10.26 1.06 -0.88
C ALA A 94 9.62 2.43 -0.65
N THR A 95 9.44 3.18 -1.73
CA THR A 95 8.71 4.45 -1.73
C THR A 95 7.52 4.30 -2.67
N TYR A 96 6.33 4.59 -2.17
CA TYR A 96 5.13 4.67 -2.97
C TYR A 96 4.60 6.10 -2.95
N ASP A 97 4.55 6.71 -4.12
CA ASP A 97 3.99 8.04 -4.36
C ASP A 97 3.07 8.03 -5.58
N ASP A 98 2.64 9.20 -6.01
CA ASP A 98 1.76 9.44 -7.14
C ASP A 98 2.37 9.08 -8.50
N THR A 99 3.65 8.74 -8.56
CA THR A 99 4.32 8.19 -9.76
C THR A 99 4.42 6.66 -9.76
N GLY A 100 4.07 6.01 -8.65
CA GLY A 100 4.10 4.55 -8.51
C GLY A 100 5.04 4.08 -7.40
N ILE A 101 5.37 2.78 -7.42
CA ILE A 101 6.27 2.17 -6.44
C ILE A 101 7.72 2.15 -6.94
N HIS A 102 8.62 2.71 -6.15
CA HIS A 102 10.06 2.71 -6.35
C HIS A 102 10.73 1.84 -5.31
N THR A 103 11.51 0.85 -5.73
CA THR A 103 12.15 -0.10 -4.82
C THR A 103 13.65 -0.15 -5.05
N GLU A 104 14.42 0.05 -3.99
CA GLU A 104 15.85 -0.21 -3.96
C GLU A 104 16.09 -1.45 -3.10
N GLN A 105 16.63 -2.50 -3.68
CA GLN A 105 17.06 -3.70 -2.95
C GLN A 105 18.59 -3.71 -2.89
N SER A 106 19.14 -3.72 -1.68
CA SER A 106 20.59 -3.73 -1.48
C SER A 106 21.16 -5.15 -1.41
N VAL A 107 20.33 -6.15 -1.12
CA VAL A 107 20.70 -7.57 -1.06
C VAL A 107 19.57 -8.41 -1.66
N VAL A 108 19.90 -9.38 -2.51
CA VAL A 108 18.93 -10.35 -3.01
C VAL A 108 18.58 -11.32 -1.88
N MET A 109 17.36 -11.22 -1.37
CA MET A 109 16.83 -12.13 -0.36
C MET A 109 15.65 -12.91 -0.96
N PRO A 110 15.87 -14.15 -1.46
CA PRO A 110 14.85 -14.92 -2.17
C PRO A 110 13.58 -15.22 -1.35
N GLN A 111 13.68 -15.10 -0.02
CA GLN A 111 12.61 -15.44 0.92
C GLN A 111 11.74 -14.23 1.29
N LEU A 112 12.09 -13.00 0.87
CA LEU A 112 11.27 -11.84 1.16
C LEU A 112 10.09 -11.74 0.18
N PRO A 113 8.88 -11.41 0.67
CA PRO A 113 7.76 -11.11 -0.21
C PRO A 113 8.07 -9.89 -1.10
N PRO A 114 7.43 -9.79 -2.29
CA PRO A 114 7.55 -8.61 -3.15
C PRO A 114 7.20 -7.32 -2.40
N ALA A 115 7.88 -6.22 -2.71
CA ALA A 115 7.65 -4.94 -2.03
C ALA A 115 6.20 -4.46 -2.12
N SER A 116 5.52 -4.70 -3.26
CA SER A 116 4.10 -4.37 -3.41
C SER A 116 3.20 -5.17 -2.46
N GLN A 117 3.58 -6.40 -2.12
CA GLN A 117 2.85 -7.22 -1.15
C GLN A 117 3.04 -6.68 0.28
N VAL A 118 4.28 -6.32 0.65
CA VAL A 118 4.55 -5.70 1.96
C VAL A 118 3.80 -4.37 2.09
N LEU A 119 3.81 -3.56 1.04
CA LEU A 119 3.09 -2.30 1.00
C LEU A 119 1.58 -2.52 1.12
N ALA A 120 1.03 -3.56 0.47
CA ALA A 120 -0.37 -3.92 0.62
C ALA A 120 -0.74 -4.25 2.06
N ASP A 121 0.07 -5.04 2.77
CA ASP A 121 -0.15 -5.39 4.17
C ASP A 121 -0.12 -4.15 5.08
N VAL A 122 0.85 -3.26 4.88
CA VAL A 122 0.96 -1.99 5.62
C VAL A 122 -0.25 -1.09 5.35
N MET A 123 -0.60 -0.91 4.08
CA MET A 123 -1.74 -0.07 3.71
C MET A 123 -3.06 -0.66 4.17
N LEU A 124 -3.23 -1.98 4.12
CA LEU A 124 -4.42 -2.67 4.61
C LEU A 124 -4.55 -2.55 6.14
N SER A 125 -3.42 -2.44 6.84
CA SER A 125 -3.40 -2.24 8.29
C SER A 125 -3.77 -0.82 8.72
N HIS A 126 -3.36 0.20 7.94
CA HIS A 126 -3.44 1.60 8.37
C HIS A 126 -4.48 2.46 7.64
N TRP A 127 -4.81 2.17 6.37
CA TRP A 127 -5.68 3.05 5.59
C TRP A 127 -7.14 2.88 6.03
N PRO A 128 -7.96 3.94 5.91
CA PRO A 128 -9.38 3.83 6.21
C PRO A 128 -10.08 2.89 5.23
N LEU A 129 -11.21 2.30 5.66
CA LEU A 129 -12.04 1.44 4.83
C LEU A 129 -12.43 2.09 3.50
N SER A 130 -12.70 3.40 3.50
CA SER A 130 -13.09 4.16 2.32
C SER A 130 -12.04 4.20 1.23
N ALA A 131 -10.75 4.08 1.58
CA ALA A 131 -9.67 4.03 0.60
C ALA A 131 -9.60 2.65 -0.10
N TRP A 132 -9.98 1.59 0.61
CA TRP A 132 -9.91 0.21 0.13
C TRP A 132 -11.16 -0.23 -0.62
N GLN A 133 -12.35 0.14 -0.15
CA GLN A 133 -13.64 -0.32 -0.72
C GLN A 133 -13.72 -0.18 -2.25
N PRO A 134 -13.31 0.94 -2.89
CA PRO A 134 -13.37 1.07 -4.35
C PRO A 134 -12.37 0.18 -5.09
N GLN A 135 -11.33 -0.30 -4.41
CA GLN A 135 -10.26 -1.11 -5.01
C GLN A 135 -10.56 -2.60 -4.95
N LEU A 136 -11.41 -3.02 -4.01
CA LEU A 136 -11.69 -4.44 -3.78
C LEU A 136 -12.42 -5.06 -4.98
N PRO A 137 -12.01 -6.26 -5.42
CA PRO A 137 -12.75 -6.97 -6.46
C PRO A 137 -14.18 -7.29 -6.02
N LYS A 138 -15.08 -7.50 -6.98
CA LYS A 138 -16.49 -7.81 -6.71
C LYS A 138 -16.63 -9.00 -5.74
N GLY A 139 -17.48 -8.82 -4.72
CA GLY A 139 -17.79 -9.84 -3.71
C GLY A 139 -16.81 -9.92 -2.55
N TRP A 140 -15.66 -9.24 -2.60
CA TRP A 140 -14.77 -9.14 -1.46
C TRP A 140 -15.34 -8.20 -0.40
N THR A 141 -15.10 -8.54 0.87
CA THR A 141 -15.58 -7.74 2.00
C THR A 141 -14.43 -7.42 2.94
N LEU A 142 -14.38 -6.18 3.41
CA LEU A 142 -13.43 -5.73 4.43
C LEU A 142 -14.21 -5.25 5.66
N ASN A 143 -14.18 -6.07 6.71
CA ASN A 143 -14.84 -5.79 7.97
C ASN A 143 -13.81 -5.20 8.94
N ASP A 144 -14.15 -4.10 9.61
CA ASP A 144 -13.24 -3.38 10.50
C ASP A 144 -13.95 -3.09 11.83
N THR A 145 -13.29 -3.47 12.91
CA THR A 145 -13.71 -3.27 14.30
C THR A 145 -12.55 -2.67 15.08
N ASP A 146 -12.77 -2.19 16.31
CA ASP A 146 -11.71 -1.55 17.09
C ASP A 146 -10.46 -2.42 17.29
N THR A 147 -10.63 -3.73 17.43
CA THR A 147 -9.54 -4.67 17.74
C THR A 147 -9.12 -5.54 16.55
N ARG A 148 -9.87 -5.52 15.45
CA ARG A 148 -9.65 -6.45 14.35
C ARG A 148 -10.11 -5.91 12.99
N ARG A 149 -9.37 -6.23 11.94
CA ARG A 149 -9.77 -6.07 10.55
C ARG A 149 -9.68 -7.41 9.82
N GLU A 150 -10.71 -7.73 9.04
CA GLU A 150 -10.82 -8.98 8.31
C GLU A 150 -11.13 -8.72 6.84
N LEU A 151 -10.27 -9.22 5.96
CA LEU A 151 -10.52 -9.29 4.54
C LEU A 151 -11.02 -10.69 4.19
N ARG A 152 -12.19 -10.79 3.56
CA ARG A 152 -12.79 -12.05 3.13
C ARG A 152 -13.03 -12.06 1.63
N ASN A 153 -12.85 -13.24 1.03
CA ASN A 153 -13.12 -13.46 -0.38
C ASN A 153 -14.65 -13.60 -0.64
N PRO A 154 -15.10 -13.71 -1.89
CA PRO A 154 -16.53 -13.85 -2.24
C PRO A 154 -17.22 -15.08 -1.65
N ASP A 155 -16.47 -16.12 -1.27
CA ASP A 155 -16.99 -17.33 -0.62
C ASP A 155 -17.10 -17.17 0.91
N GLY A 156 -16.78 -15.98 1.44
CA GLY A 156 -16.75 -15.69 2.87
C GLY A 156 -15.50 -16.22 3.60
N LYS A 157 -14.54 -16.82 2.88
CA LYS A 157 -13.29 -17.32 3.46
C LYS A 157 -12.42 -16.17 3.93
N LEU A 158 -11.89 -16.27 5.15
CA LEU A 158 -10.93 -15.33 5.70
C LEU A 158 -9.60 -15.42 4.94
N VAL A 159 -9.17 -14.29 4.40
CA VAL A 159 -7.93 -14.15 3.62
C VAL A 159 -6.88 -13.44 4.45
N THR A 160 -7.19 -12.24 4.94
CA THR A 160 -6.29 -11.48 5.82
C THR A 160 -7.00 -11.18 7.14
N GLU A 161 -6.30 -11.38 8.24
CA GLU A 161 -6.70 -10.92 9.57
C GLU A 161 -5.63 -9.98 10.13
N ILE A 162 -6.04 -8.85 10.67
CA ILE A 162 -5.15 -7.88 11.31
C ILE A 162 -5.68 -7.66 12.72
N ALA A 163 -4.85 -7.89 13.72
CA ALA A 163 -5.19 -7.60 15.11
C ALA A 163 -4.62 -6.24 15.51
N TYR A 164 -5.37 -5.51 16.32
CA TYR A 164 -5.03 -4.17 16.77
C TYR A 164 -5.00 -4.08 18.28
N LEU A 165 -4.15 -3.18 18.77
CA LEU A 165 -4.14 -2.73 20.15
C LEU A 165 -4.33 -1.21 20.17
N ASN A 166 -5.03 -0.72 21.19
CA ASN A 166 -5.14 0.71 21.43
C ASN A 166 -4.05 1.12 22.42
N ARG A 167 -3.12 1.97 21.99
CA ARG A 167 -2.03 2.52 22.82
C ARG A 167 -2.11 4.04 22.78
N ASN A 168 -2.19 4.68 23.95
CA ASN A 168 -2.24 6.14 24.06
C ASN A 168 -3.30 6.80 23.15
N GLY A 169 -4.47 6.16 23.00
CA GLY A 169 -5.56 6.64 22.13
C GLY A 169 -5.33 6.41 20.62
N ARG A 170 -4.28 5.68 20.24
CA ARG A 170 -3.98 5.30 18.86
C ARG A 170 -4.20 3.80 18.66
N ARG A 171 -4.98 3.47 17.63
CA ARG A 171 -5.19 2.10 17.18
C ARG A 171 -4.02 1.67 16.29
N GLU A 172 -3.27 0.69 16.74
CA GLU A 172 -2.04 0.24 16.08
C GLU A 172 -2.12 -1.27 15.77
N PRO A 173 -1.77 -1.70 14.55
CA PRO A 173 -1.74 -3.11 14.20
C PRO A 173 -0.59 -3.82 14.95
N ILE A 174 -0.89 -4.94 15.58
CA ILE A 174 0.09 -5.75 16.32
C ILE A 174 0.39 -7.09 15.63
N SER A 175 -0.48 -7.54 14.73
CA SER A 175 -0.22 -8.72 13.91
C SER A 175 -1.01 -8.70 12.61
N ILE A 176 -0.47 -9.39 11.60
CA ILE A 176 -1.10 -9.63 10.30
C ILE A 176 -0.98 -11.13 10.00
N VAL A 177 -2.10 -11.82 9.88
CA VAL A 177 -2.19 -13.21 9.44
C VAL A 177 -2.72 -13.24 8.02
N GLN A 178 -1.93 -13.78 7.09
CA GLN A 178 -2.30 -13.92 5.70
C GLN A 178 -2.56 -15.40 5.39
N HIS A 179 -3.82 -15.80 5.45
CA HIS A 179 -4.26 -17.19 5.31
C HIS A 179 -4.09 -17.75 3.90
N ALA A 180 -4.18 -16.91 2.86
CA ALA A 180 -4.04 -17.36 1.48
C ALA A 180 -2.57 -17.64 1.09
N PHE A 181 -1.62 -17.00 1.77
CA PHE A 181 -0.18 -17.17 1.54
C PHE A 181 0.56 -17.80 2.71
N HIS A 182 -0.15 -18.20 3.77
CA HIS A 182 0.38 -18.94 4.92
C HIS A 182 1.56 -18.27 5.63
N TYR A 183 1.49 -16.94 5.80
CA TYR A 183 2.45 -16.21 6.62
C TYR A 183 1.76 -15.44 7.75
N HIS A 184 2.53 -15.19 8.79
CA HIS A 184 2.12 -14.39 9.94
C HIS A 184 3.23 -13.42 10.29
N ILE A 185 2.88 -12.14 10.45
CA ILE A 185 3.77 -11.05 10.86
C ILE A 185 3.31 -10.56 12.22
N THR A 186 4.21 -10.50 13.19
CA THR A 186 4.00 -9.76 14.44
C THR A 186 4.71 -8.43 14.39
N ILE A 187 4.09 -7.40 14.95
CA ILE A 187 4.55 -6.01 14.90
C ILE A 187 4.84 -5.55 16.32
N GLN A 188 6.08 -5.14 16.58
CA GLN A 188 6.49 -4.54 17.84
C GLN A 188 7.01 -3.13 17.60
N TYR A 189 6.29 -2.13 18.09
CA TYR A 189 6.71 -0.73 18.04
C TYR A 189 7.89 -0.48 19.00
N LEU A 190 8.86 0.33 18.54
CA LEU A 190 10.06 0.70 19.28
C LEU A 190 10.01 2.20 19.60
N GLY A 191 10.27 2.55 20.87
CA GLY A 191 10.29 3.95 21.32
C GLY A 191 9.02 4.45 22.00
N ASP A 192 8.14 3.53 22.44
CA ASP A 192 7.12 3.80 23.47
C ASP A 192 7.74 3.80 24.87
#